data_AF-A0A945X309-F1
#
_entry.id   AF-A0A945X309-F1
#
_cell.length_a   1.000
_cell.length_b   1.000
_cell.length_c   1.000
_cell.angle_alpha   90.00
_cell.angle_beta   90.00
_cell.angle_gamma   90.00
#
_symmetry.space_group_name_H-M   'P 1'
#
loop_
_entity.id
_entity.type
_entity.pdbx_description
1 polymer ?
#
loop_
_entity_poly.entity_id
_entity_poly.type
_entity_poly.pdbx_seq_one_letter_code
_entity_poly.pdbx_strand_id
1 'polypeptide(L)'
;MNRWLCGLAAGAMMTMSVIQAAEYFVDSQAGDDSNSGLSVTEPWQFVRRVNQAQLQPGDTVRFKAGTVWRESLTCRSGAEGRPVTYTSYGTGPKPALLASVDLCSRDAWVSDGGNIWRTREDTMTGSRPFPSFAPGDWGIYCDGDGLATLAAITNDQDEKVYSLRCLKNGERSTNIQLNYYGIELEPEQCIRYRFRAKATTPFTIKSITLMRAQHPWGNYGVLVNRATDITTEWQEHDVLFRTTITEPAADGRLSFFVGDAITEGNELSFVSLGAELVDYQSLGLTSDVGNLVLITKGQSEKIAGWKRWNRVSLKRQGDFFHDPSDRRLYVYSEQHPVDVYSQIEAAMKRVIVRFGKTAHAIVDGLTIAYTGAHGANGNGCRHGTIRNCDLVWIGGSHLYTRNDRPTRYGNGVEFWDGCENMTVEDNYFENIYDTAMTNQGRGDGSVRNMVWRNNKIFRCEQAYEIWFSNPEMHVDGLSFTGNECIDSGYGWGHVQRPNKNGCHLLAYKLACKITGIRYEHNIFNNARDAQIWFFNPRLAEVRINHNAYIQTCPVPRDAKLFRWLGVAKEGVTFDEYRKATGNDQDSSLD
;
A
#
# COMPACT_ATOMS: atom_id res chain seq x y z
N MET A 1 -7.95 60.92 60.54
CA MET A 1 -8.93 59.96 60.01
C MET A 1 -8.17 58.88 59.26
N ASN A 2 -7.95 57.71 59.87
CA ASN A 2 -7.42 56.53 59.19
C ASN A 2 -8.58 55.76 58.56
N ARG A 3 -8.61 55.65 57.22
CA ARG A 3 -9.54 54.77 56.50
C ARG A 3 -8.75 53.64 55.85
N TRP A 4 -9.08 52.42 56.27
CA TRP A 4 -8.69 51.17 55.65
C TRP A 4 -9.39 51.03 54.30
N LEU A 5 -8.63 50.67 53.25
CA LEU A 5 -9.16 50.26 51.95
C LEU A 5 -9.07 48.73 51.86
N CYS A 6 -10.23 48.08 51.81
CA CYS A 6 -10.37 46.65 51.53
C CYS A 6 -10.01 46.37 50.07
N GLY A 7 -9.01 45.50 49.84
CA GLY A 7 -8.76 44.89 48.53
C GLY A 7 -9.61 43.63 48.37
N LEU A 8 -10.46 43.60 47.34
CA LEU A 8 -11.11 42.39 46.83
C LEU A 8 -10.29 41.86 45.66
N ALA A 9 -9.67 40.70 45.83
CA ALA A 9 -9.05 39.95 44.74
C ALA A 9 -10.11 39.08 44.06
N ALA A 10 -10.44 39.37 42.80
CA ALA A 10 -11.26 38.52 41.95
C ALA A 10 -10.35 37.50 41.25
N GLY A 11 -10.43 36.22 41.66
CA GLY A 11 -9.77 35.12 40.97
C GLY A 11 -10.56 34.71 39.72
N ALA A 12 -9.92 34.76 38.55
CA ALA A 12 -10.48 34.22 37.32
C ALA A 12 -10.39 32.69 37.33
N MET A 13 -11.54 32.00 37.37
CA MET A 13 -11.62 30.56 37.12
C MET A 13 -11.44 30.30 35.62
N MET A 14 -10.31 29.74 35.21
CA MET A 14 -10.16 29.10 33.90
C MET A 14 -10.92 27.78 33.91
N THR A 15 -12.06 27.73 33.22
CA THR A 15 -12.74 26.48 32.90
C THR A 15 -11.93 25.74 31.83
N MET A 16 -11.31 24.61 32.19
CA MET A 16 -10.75 23.68 31.20
C MET A 16 -11.91 23.07 30.40
N SER A 17 -12.03 23.43 29.12
CA SER A 17 -12.89 22.71 28.19
C SER A 17 -12.33 21.31 27.98
N VAL A 18 -13.04 20.29 28.45
CA VAL A 18 -12.75 18.90 28.09
C VAL A 18 -13.00 18.77 26.59
N ILE A 19 -11.95 18.64 25.79
CA ILE A 19 -12.10 18.34 24.36
C ILE A 19 -12.63 16.92 24.26
N GLN A 20 -13.92 16.79 23.96
CA GLN A 20 -14.58 15.52 23.69
C GLN A 20 -14.03 14.93 22.38
N ALA A 21 -13.73 13.63 22.38
CA ALA A 21 -13.36 12.90 21.17
C ALA A 21 -14.47 13.00 20.11
N ALA A 22 -14.10 13.32 18.87
CA ALA A 22 -15.05 13.42 17.77
C ALA A 22 -15.34 12.04 17.16
N GLU A 23 -16.57 11.85 16.68
CA GLU A 23 -16.94 10.73 15.84
C GLU A 23 -17.20 11.22 14.42
N TYR A 24 -16.52 10.62 13.45
CA TYR A 24 -16.68 10.90 12.02
C TYR A 24 -17.32 9.71 11.32
N PHE A 25 -18.25 9.95 10.41
CA PHE A 25 -18.97 8.94 9.65
C PHE A 25 -18.59 9.00 8.17
N VAL A 26 -18.42 7.83 7.57
CA VAL A 26 -18.03 7.67 6.17
C VAL A 26 -19.00 6.71 5.48
N ASP A 27 -19.58 7.12 4.35
CA ASP A 27 -20.53 6.35 3.55
C ASP A 27 -20.25 6.56 2.06
N SER A 28 -19.79 5.52 1.36
CA SER A 28 -19.42 5.64 -0.06
C SER A 28 -20.61 5.86 -0.99
N GLN A 29 -21.84 5.63 -0.52
CA GLN A 29 -23.06 5.72 -1.34
C GLN A 29 -23.83 7.02 -1.07
N ALA A 30 -23.96 7.41 0.19
CA ALA A 30 -24.76 8.57 0.60
C ALA A 30 -23.94 9.77 1.10
N GLY A 31 -22.62 9.62 1.25
CA GLY A 31 -21.75 10.69 1.74
C GLY A 31 -21.41 11.75 0.70
N ASP A 32 -20.92 12.87 1.21
CA ASP A 32 -20.36 13.99 0.45
C ASP A 32 -19.13 14.51 1.22
N ASP A 33 -17.99 14.70 0.55
CA ASP A 33 -16.75 15.13 1.20
C ASP A 33 -16.79 16.60 1.69
N SER A 34 -17.80 17.38 1.29
CA SER A 34 -18.10 18.72 1.82
C SER A 34 -18.86 18.69 3.16
N ASN A 35 -19.42 17.53 3.53
CA ASN A 35 -20.12 17.37 4.80
C ASN A 35 -19.18 17.52 6.01
N SER A 36 -19.79 17.81 7.17
CA SER A 36 -19.08 17.87 8.45
C SER A 36 -18.41 16.53 8.80
N GLY A 37 -19.03 15.41 8.41
CA GLY A 37 -18.65 14.07 8.83
C GLY A 37 -19.12 13.73 10.24
N LEU A 38 -19.69 14.68 11.00
CA LEU A 38 -19.95 14.52 12.43
C LEU A 38 -21.29 13.83 12.75
N SER A 39 -22.05 13.41 11.73
CA SER A 39 -23.30 12.69 11.89
C SER A 39 -23.53 11.68 10.77
N VAL A 40 -24.36 10.68 11.03
CA VAL A 40 -24.77 9.68 10.02
C VAL A 40 -25.58 10.27 8.87
N THR A 41 -26.14 11.48 9.02
CA THR A 41 -26.87 12.20 7.96
C THR A 41 -25.99 13.11 7.13
N GLU A 42 -24.78 13.40 7.61
CA GLU A 42 -23.76 14.20 6.92
C GLU A 42 -22.42 13.45 6.89
N PRO A 43 -22.34 12.20 6.37
CA PRO A 43 -21.09 11.47 6.33
C PRO A 43 -20.18 11.98 5.20
N TRP A 44 -18.86 11.82 5.37
CA TRP A 44 -17.92 11.94 4.26
C TRP A 44 -18.10 10.79 3.27
N GLN A 45 -17.70 10.99 2.02
CA GLN A 45 -17.87 9.98 0.99
C GLN A 45 -16.65 9.07 0.85
N PHE A 46 -15.44 9.65 0.83
CA PHE A 46 -14.23 8.94 0.40
C PHE A 46 -13.17 8.84 1.50
N VAL A 47 -12.30 7.82 1.41
CA VAL A 47 -11.19 7.62 2.36
C VAL A 47 -10.15 8.72 2.20
N ARG A 48 -9.97 9.32 1.01
CA ARG A 48 -9.13 10.52 0.83
C ARG A 48 -9.48 11.64 1.81
N ARG A 49 -10.77 11.87 2.08
CA ARG A 49 -11.23 12.91 3.01
C ARG A 49 -10.86 12.57 4.46
N VAL A 50 -10.96 11.30 4.83
CA VAL A 50 -10.46 10.77 6.12
C VAL A 50 -8.95 11.00 6.24
N ASN A 51 -8.19 10.66 5.19
CA ASN A 51 -6.74 10.81 5.19
C ASN A 51 -6.29 12.28 5.30
N GLN A 52 -7.08 13.22 4.80
CA GLN A 52 -6.83 14.66 4.87
C GLN A 52 -7.28 15.28 6.21
N ALA A 53 -8.19 14.63 6.94
CA ALA A 53 -8.69 15.13 8.20
C ALA A 53 -7.58 15.23 9.28
N GLN A 54 -7.62 16.31 10.06
CA GLN A 54 -6.74 16.52 11.22
C GLN A 54 -7.28 15.80 12.45
N LEU A 55 -7.33 14.46 12.39
CA LEU A 55 -7.80 13.63 13.50
C LEU A 55 -6.93 13.85 14.75
N GLN A 56 -7.60 14.01 15.89
CA GLN A 56 -6.98 14.22 17.20
C GLN A 56 -7.00 12.92 18.02
N PRO A 57 -6.11 12.77 19.02
CA PRO A 57 -6.15 11.64 19.93
C PRO A 57 -7.54 11.40 20.56
N GLY A 58 -8.07 10.19 20.42
CA GLY A 58 -9.39 9.79 20.90
C GLY A 58 -10.47 9.76 19.81
N ASP A 59 -10.24 10.42 18.67
CA ASP A 59 -11.22 10.47 17.58
C ASP A 59 -11.51 9.09 16.99
N THR A 60 -12.76 8.90 16.56
CA THR A 60 -13.22 7.67 15.92
C THR A 60 -13.75 7.95 14.52
N VAL A 61 -13.31 7.19 13.53
CA VAL A 61 -13.83 7.20 12.16
C VAL A 61 -14.62 5.92 11.93
N ARG A 62 -15.89 6.05 11.55
CA ARG A 62 -16.86 4.97 11.39
C ARG A 62 -17.22 4.82 9.92
N PHE A 63 -16.89 3.67 9.34
CA PHE A 63 -17.24 3.28 7.96
C PHE A 63 -18.56 2.52 7.94
N LYS A 64 -19.46 2.88 7.01
CA LYS A 64 -20.79 2.27 6.88
C LYS A 64 -20.69 0.78 6.52
N ALA A 65 -21.39 -0.07 7.26
CA ALA A 65 -21.54 -1.49 6.93
C ALA A 65 -22.23 -1.67 5.56
N GLY A 66 -21.77 -2.66 4.80
CA GLY A 66 -22.30 -2.99 3.47
C GLY A 66 -21.78 -2.12 2.31
N THR A 67 -20.90 -1.16 2.57
CA THR A 67 -20.33 -0.29 1.52
C THR A 67 -18.86 -0.62 1.22
N VAL A 68 -18.35 -0.09 0.11
CA VAL A 68 -17.03 -0.43 -0.45
C VAL A 68 -16.26 0.84 -0.79
N TRP A 69 -14.98 0.89 -0.41
CA TRP A 69 -14.02 1.89 -0.86
C TRP A 69 -12.86 1.23 -1.58
N ARG A 70 -12.34 1.90 -2.61
CA ARG A 70 -11.18 1.43 -3.40
C ARG A 70 -9.95 2.29 -3.17
N GLU A 71 -9.77 2.79 -1.96
CA GLU A 71 -8.71 3.71 -1.54
C GLU A 71 -7.90 3.14 -0.38
N SER A 72 -6.68 3.65 -0.18
CA SER A 72 -5.85 3.26 0.96
C SER A 72 -6.16 4.14 2.17
N LEU A 73 -6.26 3.53 3.35
CA LEU A 73 -6.36 4.22 4.63
C LEU A 73 -4.96 4.48 5.21
N THR A 74 -4.68 5.72 5.61
CA THR A 74 -3.48 6.10 6.35
C THR A 74 -3.87 6.42 7.79
N CYS A 75 -3.37 5.61 8.73
CA CYS A 75 -3.67 5.79 10.14
C CYS A 75 -3.02 7.09 10.68
N ARG A 76 -3.64 7.67 11.70
CA ARG A 76 -3.13 8.81 12.47
C ARG A 76 -2.78 8.37 13.88
N SER A 77 -1.83 9.08 14.49
CA SER A 77 -1.44 8.79 15.87
C SER A 77 -2.51 9.28 16.84
N GLY A 78 -2.85 8.44 17.81
CA GLY A 78 -3.51 8.85 19.04
C GLY A 78 -2.51 9.15 20.16
N ALA A 79 -3.01 9.04 21.39
CA ALA A 79 -2.23 9.13 22.62
C ALA A 79 -2.61 7.99 23.57
N GLU A 80 -1.83 7.82 24.63
CA GLU A 80 -2.13 6.84 25.67
C GLU A 80 -3.54 7.06 26.24
N GLY A 81 -4.33 5.98 26.31
CA GLY A 81 -5.75 6.02 26.71
C GLY A 81 -6.70 6.71 25.71
N ARG A 82 -6.17 7.28 24.61
CA ARG A 82 -6.92 8.04 23.59
C ARG A 82 -6.46 7.66 22.18
N PRO A 83 -6.68 6.41 21.76
CA PRO A 83 -6.30 5.99 20.41
C PRO A 83 -7.13 6.70 19.34
N VAL A 84 -6.59 6.86 18.13
CA VAL A 84 -7.43 7.12 16.95
C VAL A 84 -7.97 5.78 16.46
N THR A 85 -9.30 5.67 16.35
CA THR A 85 -9.96 4.40 16.02
C THR A 85 -10.63 4.47 14.65
N TYR A 86 -10.38 3.47 13.81
CA TYR A 86 -11.05 3.27 12.53
C TYR A 86 -11.92 2.02 12.65
N THR A 87 -13.24 2.19 12.61
CA THR A 87 -14.19 1.10 12.84
C THR A 87 -15.42 1.19 11.94
N SER A 88 -16.40 0.34 12.17
CA SER A 88 -17.65 0.27 11.39
C SER A 88 -18.85 0.84 12.14
N TYR A 89 -19.94 1.10 11.40
CA TYR A 89 -21.27 1.39 11.95
C TYR A 89 -22.39 0.85 11.06
N GLY A 90 -23.59 0.67 11.64
CA GLY A 90 -24.74 0.13 10.94
C GLY A 90 -24.78 -1.41 10.94
N THR A 91 -25.68 -1.97 10.14
CA THR A 91 -25.95 -3.40 10.06
C THR A 91 -25.57 -3.95 8.70
N GLY A 92 -25.11 -5.20 8.63
CA GLY A 92 -24.76 -5.89 7.39
C GLY A 92 -23.30 -6.35 7.37
N PRO A 93 -22.77 -6.70 6.18
CA PRO A 93 -21.37 -7.05 6.01
C PRO A 93 -20.43 -5.94 6.50
N LYS A 94 -19.23 -6.29 6.96
CA LYS A 94 -18.21 -5.31 7.33
C LYS A 94 -17.92 -4.36 6.16
N PRO A 95 -17.66 -3.06 6.41
CA PRO A 95 -17.19 -2.13 5.37
C PRO A 95 -15.92 -2.68 4.71
N ALA A 96 -15.87 -2.65 3.38
CA ALA A 96 -14.75 -3.20 2.63
C ALA A 96 -13.83 -2.11 2.08
N LEU A 97 -12.55 -2.19 2.43
CA LEU A 97 -11.46 -1.45 1.81
C LEU A 97 -10.75 -2.37 0.82
N LEU A 98 -10.87 -2.06 -0.46
CA LEU A 98 -10.33 -2.84 -1.57
C LEU A 98 -9.17 -2.10 -2.24
N ALA A 99 -8.19 -2.84 -2.77
CA ALA A 99 -7.21 -2.27 -3.68
C ALA A 99 -7.30 -2.83 -5.11
N SER A 100 -8.49 -3.26 -5.52
CA SER A 100 -8.73 -3.78 -6.84
C SER A 100 -9.53 -2.83 -7.72
N VAL A 101 -9.45 -3.06 -9.03
CA VAL A 101 -10.34 -2.49 -10.03
C VAL A 101 -11.41 -3.52 -10.39
N ASP A 102 -12.67 -3.13 -10.34
CA ASP A 102 -13.77 -3.95 -10.87
C ASP A 102 -13.78 -3.88 -12.39
N LEU A 103 -13.58 -5.02 -13.04
CA LEU A 103 -13.57 -5.18 -14.49
C LEU A 103 -14.77 -5.99 -14.99
N CYS A 104 -15.80 -6.16 -14.17
CA CYS A 104 -17.02 -6.89 -14.53
C CYS A 104 -18.01 -6.04 -15.34
N SER A 105 -17.49 -5.23 -16.28
CA SER A 105 -18.30 -4.47 -17.24
C SER A 105 -17.91 -4.79 -18.67
N ARG A 106 -18.89 -4.83 -19.58
CA ARG A 106 -18.65 -5.19 -20.98
C ARG A 106 -17.77 -4.16 -21.71
N ASP A 107 -17.95 -2.88 -21.40
CA ASP A 107 -17.17 -1.77 -21.98
C ASP A 107 -15.71 -1.74 -21.49
N ALA A 108 -15.37 -2.46 -20.42
CA ALA A 108 -14.00 -2.57 -19.94
C ALA A 108 -13.11 -3.38 -20.89
N TRP A 109 -13.67 -4.19 -21.80
CA TRP A 109 -12.93 -5.17 -22.59
C TRP A 109 -13.03 -4.93 -24.10
N VAL A 110 -11.92 -5.15 -24.80
CA VAL A 110 -11.79 -5.12 -26.25
C VAL A 110 -11.13 -6.42 -26.70
N SER A 111 -11.67 -7.04 -27.75
CA SER A 111 -11.05 -8.23 -28.35
C SER A 111 -9.74 -7.86 -29.03
N ASP A 112 -8.70 -8.65 -28.76
CA ASP A 112 -7.36 -8.54 -29.34
C ASP A 112 -7.08 -9.70 -30.32
N GLY A 113 -8.12 -10.50 -30.64
CA GLY A 113 -8.03 -11.70 -31.46
C GLY A 113 -7.47 -12.93 -30.71
N GLY A 114 -7.69 -14.12 -31.26
CA GLY A 114 -7.07 -15.36 -30.74
C GLY A 114 -7.41 -15.69 -29.28
N ASN A 115 -8.64 -15.42 -28.84
CA ASN A 115 -9.11 -15.53 -27.45
C ASN A 115 -8.37 -14.62 -26.45
N ILE A 116 -7.62 -13.63 -26.93
CA ILE A 116 -7.05 -12.59 -26.08
C ILE A 116 -8.02 -11.42 -26.02
N TRP A 117 -8.29 -10.98 -24.79
CA TRP A 117 -9.03 -9.78 -24.49
C TRP A 117 -8.13 -8.84 -23.74
N ARG A 118 -8.22 -7.55 -24.03
CA ARG A 118 -7.49 -6.51 -23.32
C ARG A 118 -8.45 -5.50 -22.76
N THR A 119 -8.07 -4.86 -21.66
CA THR A 119 -8.86 -3.74 -21.17
C THR A 119 -8.85 -2.58 -22.16
N ARG A 120 -9.91 -1.77 -22.16
CA ARG A 120 -9.95 -0.54 -22.98
C ARG A 120 -8.79 0.39 -22.61
N GLU A 121 -8.40 1.21 -23.58
CA GLU A 121 -7.42 2.27 -23.35
C GLU A 121 -8.03 3.36 -22.48
N ASP A 122 -7.18 4.04 -21.71
CA ASP A 122 -7.58 5.29 -21.08
C ASP A 122 -7.90 6.30 -22.19
N THR A 123 -9.01 7.03 -22.04
CA THR A 123 -9.44 8.00 -23.06
C THR A 123 -9.37 9.40 -22.48
N MET A 124 -8.98 10.35 -23.34
CA MET A 124 -8.91 11.76 -23.03
C MET A 124 -9.71 12.50 -24.10
N THR A 125 -10.78 13.18 -23.68
CA THR A 125 -11.71 13.89 -24.56
C THR A 125 -12.01 15.28 -23.98
N GLY A 126 -12.90 16.06 -24.60
CA GLY A 126 -13.41 17.30 -24.00
C GLY A 126 -12.35 18.37 -23.72
N SER A 127 -11.29 18.44 -24.54
CA SER A 127 -10.23 19.44 -24.37
C SER A 127 -10.80 20.85 -24.45
N ARG A 128 -10.54 21.62 -23.41
CA ARG A 128 -10.95 23.02 -23.28
C ARG A 128 -9.81 23.83 -22.66
N PRO A 129 -9.64 25.12 -23.02
CA PRO A 129 -8.57 25.95 -22.47
C PRO A 129 -8.59 25.96 -20.94
N PHE A 130 -7.41 25.92 -20.30
CA PHE A 130 -7.28 26.12 -18.87
C PHE A 130 -6.73 27.54 -18.59
N PRO A 131 -7.59 28.53 -18.26
CA PRO A 131 -7.19 29.94 -18.23
C PRO A 131 -6.14 30.27 -17.17
N SER A 132 -6.09 29.52 -16.07
CA SER A 132 -5.12 29.68 -14.99
C SER A 132 -3.68 29.38 -15.41
N PHE A 133 -3.47 28.81 -16.60
CA PHE A 133 -2.18 28.64 -17.27
C PHE A 133 -1.95 29.71 -18.35
N ALA A 134 -2.40 30.94 -18.12
CA ALA A 134 -2.10 32.12 -18.93
C ALA A 134 -0.58 32.47 -18.90
N PRO A 135 -0.06 33.44 -19.67
CA PRO A 135 1.37 33.76 -19.61
C PRO A 135 1.73 34.43 -18.28
N GLY A 136 2.04 33.60 -17.28
CA GLY A 136 2.86 33.91 -16.12
C GLY A 136 4.31 33.48 -16.39
N ASP A 137 5.25 34.10 -15.69
CA ASP A 137 6.67 33.81 -15.88
C ASP A 137 7.11 32.61 -15.04
N TRP A 138 7.88 31.73 -15.68
CA TRP A 138 8.53 30.65 -14.95
C TRP A 138 9.66 31.20 -14.09
N GLY A 139 9.71 30.75 -12.84
CA GLY A 139 10.78 31.05 -11.89
C GLY A 139 11.68 29.85 -11.64
N ILE A 140 12.88 30.12 -11.13
CA ILE A 140 13.79 29.09 -10.64
C ILE A 140 13.92 29.17 -9.12
N TYR A 141 14.01 28.00 -8.49
CA TYR A 141 14.40 27.87 -7.10
C TYR A 141 15.60 26.93 -6.99
N CYS A 142 16.58 27.34 -6.20
CA CYS A 142 17.77 26.55 -5.90
C CYS A 142 17.95 26.47 -4.38
N ASP A 143 18.29 25.29 -3.85
CA ASP A 143 18.67 25.10 -2.44
C ASP A 143 19.78 24.06 -2.28
N GLY A 144 20.32 23.99 -1.05
CA GLY A 144 21.47 23.14 -0.76
C GLY A 144 22.66 23.49 -1.65
N ASP A 145 23.22 22.47 -2.29
CA ASP A 145 24.35 22.60 -3.22
C ASP A 145 23.95 22.81 -4.69
N GLY A 146 22.66 22.73 -5.02
CA GLY A 146 22.19 22.92 -6.39
C GLY A 146 22.26 24.38 -6.81
N LEU A 147 22.83 24.66 -7.97
CA LEU A 147 22.93 26.02 -8.52
C LEU A 147 22.62 26.00 -10.02
N ALA A 148 21.71 26.88 -10.44
CA ALA A 148 21.36 27.06 -11.84
C ALA A 148 20.90 28.49 -12.11
N THR A 149 20.93 28.88 -13.38
CA THR A 149 20.36 30.15 -13.85
C THR A 149 19.19 29.88 -14.79
N LEU A 150 18.20 30.77 -14.78
CA LEU A 150 17.09 30.74 -15.72
C LEU A 150 17.11 32.03 -16.54
N ALA A 151 17.15 31.89 -17.86
CA ALA A 151 16.97 32.98 -18.80
C ALA A 151 15.71 32.73 -19.64
N ALA A 152 15.12 33.79 -20.20
CA ALA A 152 14.03 33.67 -21.16
C ALA A 152 14.28 34.60 -22.34
N ILE A 153 14.07 34.09 -23.55
CA ILE A 153 14.11 34.86 -24.81
C ILE A 153 12.81 34.64 -25.58
N THR A 154 12.47 35.57 -26.46
CA THR A 154 11.42 35.35 -27.47
C THR A 154 12.11 34.92 -28.75
N ASN A 155 11.72 33.78 -29.33
CA ASN A 155 12.30 33.28 -30.58
C ASN A 155 11.61 33.92 -31.81
N ASP A 156 12.11 33.60 -33.00
CA ASP A 156 11.57 34.11 -34.28
C ASP A 156 10.12 33.70 -34.57
N GLN A 157 9.56 32.78 -33.77
CA GLN A 157 8.19 32.29 -33.86
C GLN A 157 7.26 32.95 -32.81
N ASP A 158 7.74 34.01 -32.15
CA ASP A 158 7.06 34.73 -31.05
C ASP A 158 6.80 33.85 -29.81
N GLU A 159 7.64 32.83 -29.60
CA GLU A 159 7.53 31.92 -28.48
C GLU A 159 8.53 32.26 -27.39
N LYS A 160 8.07 32.29 -26.14
CA LYS A 160 8.95 32.47 -24.97
C LYS A 160 9.69 31.15 -24.67
N VAL A 161 10.97 31.13 -25.00
CA VAL A 161 11.89 30.02 -24.74
C VAL A 161 12.65 30.30 -23.44
N TYR A 162 12.58 29.37 -22.52
CA TYR A 162 13.32 29.41 -21.26
C TYR A 162 14.54 28.49 -21.33
N SER A 163 15.67 28.96 -20.81
CA SER A 163 16.93 28.23 -20.72
C SER A 163 17.35 28.12 -19.26
N LEU A 164 17.26 26.91 -18.70
CA LEU A 164 17.77 26.58 -17.37
C LEU A 164 19.16 25.96 -17.51
N ARG A 165 20.19 26.70 -17.12
CA ARG A 165 21.58 26.25 -17.15
C ARG A 165 22.03 25.79 -15.78
N CYS A 166 22.43 24.52 -15.67
CA CYS A 166 22.96 23.94 -14.44
C CYS A 166 24.42 24.37 -14.25
N LEU A 167 24.69 25.11 -13.17
CA LEU A 167 26.03 25.52 -12.77
C LEU A 167 26.65 24.56 -11.75
N LYS A 168 25.81 23.85 -10.98
CA LYS A 168 26.18 22.76 -10.09
C LYS A 168 24.93 21.93 -9.84
N ASN A 169 24.97 20.63 -10.12
CA ASN A 169 23.81 19.77 -9.86
C ASN A 169 23.62 19.56 -8.35
N GLY A 170 22.40 19.26 -7.95
CA GLY A 170 22.05 18.89 -6.59
C GLY A 170 22.25 17.40 -6.31
N GLU A 171 22.18 17.06 -5.03
CA GLU A 171 22.11 15.66 -4.55
C GLU A 171 20.67 15.14 -4.53
N ARG A 172 19.68 16.04 -4.53
CA ARG A 172 18.24 15.74 -4.52
C ARG A 172 17.55 16.43 -5.67
N SER A 173 16.51 15.80 -6.20
CA SER A 173 15.68 16.37 -7.27
C SER A 173 15.10 17.76 -6.94
N THR A 174 14.84 18.02 -5.65
CA THR A 174 14.29 19.31 -5.17
C THR A 174 15.31 20.45 -5.14
N ASN A 175 16.61 20.18 -5.29
CA ASN A 175 17.63 21.22 -5.18
C ASN A 175 17.62 22.23 -6.33
N ILE A 176 17.07 21.87 -7.48
CA ILE A 176 16.85 22.79 -8.60
C ILE A 176 15.42 22.56 -9.09
N GLN A 177 14.62 23.62 -9.07
CA GLN A 177 13.21 23.57 -9.42
C GLN A 177 12.88 24.67 -10.41
N LEU A 178 12.17 24.30 -11.46
CA LEU A 178 11.59 25.23 -12.41
C LEU A 178 10.09 25.28 -12.10
N ASN A 179 9.58 26.47 -11.78
CA ASN A 179 8.28 26.66 -11.15
C ASN A 179 7.40 27.64 -11.93
N TYR A 180 6.13 27.28 -12.08
CA TYR A 180 5.07 28.17 -12.53
C TYR A 180 4.06 28.34 -11.40
N TYR A 181 3.71 29.58 -11.07
CA TYR A 181 2.92 29.95 -9.89
C TYR A 181 1.57 30.56 -10.24
N GLY A 182 0.66 30.61 -9.26
CA GLY A 182 -0.63 31.30 -9.40
C GLY A 182 -1.66 30.50 -10.17
N ILE A 183 -1.58 29.17 -10.12
CA ILE A 183 -2.55 28.30 -10.78
C ILE A 183 -3.77 28.20 -9.87
N GLU A 184 -4.89 28.76 -10.34
CA GLU A 184 -6.20 28.53 -9.73
C GLU A 184 -6.70 27.13 -10.11
N LEU A 185 -7.02 26.33 -9.10
CA LEU A 185 -7.40 24.94 -9.20
C LEU A 185 -8.77 24.72 -8.56
N GLU A 186 -9.54 23.84 -9.19
CA GLU A 186 -10.81 23.33 -8.67
C GLU A 186 -10.69 21.83 -8.33
N PRO A 187 -11.53 21.31 -7.42
CA PRO A 187 -11.64 19.88 -7.17
C PRO A 187 -11.94 19.06 -8.43
N GLU A 188 -11.42 17.83 -8.50
CA GLU A 188 -11.67 16.83 -9.56
C GLU A 188 -11.32 17.26 -11.01
N GLN A 189 -10.55 18.33 -11.20
CA GLN A 189 -10.05 18.72 -12.51
C GLN A 189 -9.03 17.72 -13.05
N CYS A 190 -9.14 17.40 -14.33
CA CYS A 190 -8.05 16.76 -15.08
C CYS A 190 -7.38 17.80 -15.98
N ILE A 191 -6.10 18.08 -15.72
CA ILE A 191 -5.33 19.13 -16.38
C ILE A 191 -4.23 18.48 -17.20
N ARG A 192 -4.27 18.63 -18.52
CA ARG A 192 -3.17 18.28 -19.43
C ARG A 192 -2.31 19.52 -19.63
N TYR A 193 -1.10 19.53 -19.07
CA TYR A 193 -0.09 20.54 -19.36
C TYR A 193 0.83 20.05 -20.47
N ARG A 194 1.11 20.90 -21.45
CA ARG A 194 1.98 20.59 -22.60
C ARG A 194 3.19 21.51 -22.62
N PHE A 195 4.32 20.97 -23.06
CA PHE A 195 5.53 21.75 -23.26
C PHE A 195 6.41 21.12 -24.35
N ARG A 196 7.25 21.93 -24.99
CA ARG A 196 8.39 21.45 -25.77
C ARG A 196 9.65 21.57 -24.94
N ALA A 197 10.55 20.61 -25.04
CA ALA A 197 11.84 20.68 -24.38
C ALA A 197 12.95 19.99 -25.18
N LYS A 198 14.17 20.41 -24.90
CA LYS A 198 15.41 19.72 -25.25
C LYS A 198 16.48 20.00 -24.20
N ALA A 199 17.52 19.18 -24.17
CA ALA A 199 18.64 19.34 -23.26
C ALA A 199 19.97 19.17 -23.99
N THR A 200 21.04 19.80 -23.50
CA THR A 200 22.38 19.61 -24.09
C THR A 200 22.88 18.17 -23.94
N THR A 201 22.49 17.48 -22.87
CA THR A 201 22.70 16.05 -22.66
C THR A 201 21.36 15.41 -22.27
N PRO A 202 21.00 14.23 -22.80
CA PRO A 202 19.75 13.57 -22.45
C PRO A 202 19.63 13.27 -20.95
N PHE A 203 18.45 13.49 -20.38
CA PHE A 203 18.13 13.12 -19.02
C PHE A 203 16.62 12.93 -18.83
N THR A 204 16.22 12.28 -17.74
CA THR A 204 14.81 12.04 -17.41
C THR A 204 14.35 12.97 -16.28
N ILE A 205 13.28 13.73 -16.51
CA ILE A 205 12.58 14.45 -15.44
C ILE A 205 11.71 13.45 -14.69
N LYS A 206 12.16 13.02 -13.51
CA LYS A 206 11.48 11.99 -12.71
C LYS A 206 10.25 12.50 -11.97
N SER A 207 10.18 13.81 -11.70
CA SER A 207 9.08 14.39 -10.92
C SER A 207 8.66 15.75 -11.47
N ILE A 208 7.42 15.79 -11.95
CA ILE A 208 6.69 17.02 -12.27
C ILE A 208 5.44 17.01 -11.39
N THR A 209 5.22 18.07 -10.62
CA THR A 209 4.21 18.05 -9.55
C THR A 209 3.35 19.30 -9.56
N LEU A 210 2.04 19.11 -9.43
CA LEU A 210 1.08 20.16 -9.10
C LEU A 210 0.91 20.23 -7.58
N MET A 211 1.31 21.33 -6.97
CA MET A 211 1.43 21.47 -5.51
C MET A 211 1.14 22.88 -5.01
N ARG A 212 1.04 23.03 -3.69
CA ARG A 212 0.92 24.31 -3.01
C ARG A 212 2.14 25.19 -3.22
N ALA A 213 1.91 26.48 -3.49
CA ALA A 213 2.96 27.47 -3.73
C ALA A 213 3.71 27.91 -2.45
N GLN A 214 3.16 27.64 -1.26
CA GLN A 214 3.71 28.06 0.03
C GLN A 214 3.67 26.95 1.09
N HIS A 215 4.42 27.15 2.17
CA HIS A 215 4.40 26.27 3.34
C HIS A 215 3.05 26.32 4.07
N PRO A 216 2.50 25.19 4.58
CA PRO A 216 3.05 23.83 4.47
C PRO A 216 2.88 23.27 3.05
N TRP A 217 3.99 22.75 2.50
CA TRP A 217 4.02 22.16 1.17
C TRP A 217 3.10 20.94 1.10
N GLY A 218 2.30 20.85 0.03
CA GLY A 218 1.38 19.74 -0.17
C GLY A 218 1.02 19.57 -1.63
N ASN A 219 0.78 18.33 -2.07
CA ASN A 219 0.38 18.04 -3.44
C ASN A 219 -1.07 18.47 -3.66
N TYR A 220 -1.32 19.15 -4.77
CA TYR A 220 -2.65 19.54 -5.23
C TYR A 220 -3.13 18.71 -6.40
N GLY A 221 -2.28 17.87 -6.99
CA GLY A 221 -2.70 16.85 -7.93
C GLY A 221 -1.82 15.61 -7.90
N VAL A 222 -2.36 14.53 -8.44
CA VAL A 222 -1.64 13.30 -8.74
C VAL A 222 -1.33 13.30 -10.22
N LEU A 223 -0.06 13.05 -10.55
CA LEU A 223 0.40 12.87 -11.91
C LEU A 223 -0.11 11.53 -12.45
N VAL A 224 -0.79 11.58 -13.60
CA VAL A 224 -1.45 10.45 -14.25
C VAL A 224 -0.52 9.77 -15.27
N ASN A 225 0.45 10.48 -15.87
CA ASN A 225 1.46 9.89 -16.77
C ASN A 225 2.88 9.96 -16.18
N ARG A 226 3.80 9.09 -16.60
CA ARG A 226 5.11 8.93 -15.93
C ARG A 226 6.20 9.81 -16.57
N ALA A 227 7.35 9.81 -15.89
CA ALA A 227 8.60 10.51 -16.18
C ALA A 227 8.85 10.87 -17.65
N THR A 228 9.41 12.06 -17.86
CA THR A 228 9.61 12.63 -19.19
C THR A 228 11.08 12.58 -19.58
N ASP A 229 11.41 11.78 -20.58
CA ASP A 229 12.76 11.74 -21.16
C ASP A 229 12.96 12.96 -22.07
N ILE A 230 13.97 13.77 -21.76
CA ILE A 230 14.37 14.93 -22.53
C ILE A 230 15.62 14.57 -23.32
N THR A 231 15.56 14.73 -24.65
CA THR A 231 16.68 14.43 -25.56
C THR A 231 17.39 15.70 -26.01
N THR A 232 18.36 15.57 -26.92
CA THR A 232 19.04 16.73 -27.55
C THR A 232 18.19 17.45 -28.58
N GLU A 233 17.10 16.83 -29.02
CA GLU A 233 16.18 17.37 -30.01
C GLU A 233 14.94 17.95 -29.33
N TRP A 234 14.36 18.97 -29.96
CA TRP A 234 13.07 19.51 -29.52
C TRP A 234 11.98 18.45 -29.63
N GLN A 235 11.35 18.12 -28.50
CA GLN A 235 10.26 17.17 -28.42
C GLN A 235 9.07 17.77 -27.69
N GLU A 236 7.87 17.42 -28.13
CA GLU A 236 6.63 17.73 -27.41
C GLU A 236 6.38 16.69 -26.33
N HIS A 237 5.98 17.18 -25.17
CA HIS A 237 5.63 16.40 -24.01
C HIS A 237 4.29 16.88 -23.46
N ASP A 238 3.51 15.93 -22.94
CA ASP A 238 2.36 16.24 -22.12
C ASP A 238 2.49 15.57 -20.75
N VAL A 239 1.95 16.25 -19.74
CA VAL A 239 1.76 15.72 -18.40
C VAL A 239 0.31 15.92 -18.00
N LEU A 240 -0.29 14.86 -17.45
CA LEU A 240 -1.69 14.87 -17.05
C LEU A 240 -1.77 14.83 -15.53
N PHE A 241 -2.49 15.77 -14.93
CA PHE A 241 -2.76 15.82 -13.50
C PHE A 241 -4.24 15.62 -13.23
N ARG A 242 -4.57 14.94 -12.13
CA ARG A 242 -5.89 15.01 -11.51
C ARG A 242 -5.77 15.75 -10.18
N THR A 243 -6.56 16.80 -9.95
CA THR A 243 -6.49 17.54 -8.70
C THR A 243 -6.99 16.68 -7.52
N THR A 244 -6.40 16.90 -6.34
CA THR A 244 -6.71 16.19 -5.09
C THR A 244 -7.27 17.11 -4.00
N ILE A 245 -7.44 18.39 -4.33
CA ILE A 245 -8.05 19.38 -3.44
C ILE A 245 -9.56 19.13 -3.37
N THR A 246 -10.15 19.39 -2.21
CA THR A 246 -11.59 19.27 -1.95
C THR A 246 -12.31 20.61 -2.03
N GLU A 247 -11.54 21.71 -2.00
CA GLU A 247 -12.02 23.08 -2.11
C GLU A 247 -11.17 23.81 -3.17
N PRO A 248 -11.71 24.87 -3.81
CA PRO A 248 -10.97 25.70 -4.74
C PRO A 248 -9.68 26.27 -4.10
N ALA A 249 -8.59 26.33 -4.85
CA ALA A 249 -7.30 26.83 -4.39
C ALA A 249 -6.65 27.77 -5.42
N ALA A 250 -6.25 28.96 -5.00
CA ALA A 250 -5.59 29.96 -5.86
C ALA A 250 -4.06 29.92 -5.78
N ASP A 251 -3.49 29.17 -4.84
CA ASP A 251 -2.06 29.08 -4.57
C ASP A 251 -1.41 27.85 -5.23
N GLY A 252 -1.95 27.38 -6.36
CA GLY A 252 -1.37 26.26 -7.11
C GLY A 252 -0.03 26.63 -7.78
N ARG A 253 0.87 25.65 -7.83
CA ARG A 253 2.20 25.72 -8.45
C ARG A 253 2.50 24.44 -9.22
N LEU A 254 2.99 24.57 -10.44
CA LEU A 254 3.57 23.47 -11.21
C LEU A 254 5.09 23.51 -11.05
N SER A 255 5.69 22.40 -10.61
CA SER A 255 7.12 22.30 -10.34
C SER A 255 7.77 21.17 -11.14
N PHE A 256 8.85 21.49 -11.82
CA PHE A 256 9.76 20.57 -12.49
C PHE A 256 10.98 20.39 -11.60
N PHE A 257 11.13 19.21 -10.99
CA PHE A 257 12.24 18.90 -10.09
C PHE A 257 13.38 18.24 -10.87
N VAL A 258 14.46 18.99 -11.08
CA VAL A 258 15.57 18.58 -11.95
C VAL A 258 16.92 18.50 -11.24
N GLY A 259 16.97 18.80 -9.94
CA GLY A 259 18.22 18.98 -9.18
C GLY A 259 19.23 17.84 -9.29
N ASP A 260 18.77 16.59 -9.22
CA ASP A 260 19.62 15.39 -9.32
C ASP A 260 19.69 14.82 -10.75
N ALA A 261 19.01 15.45 -11.71
CA ALA A 261 18.84 14.93 -13.07
C ALA A 261 19.63 15.73 -14.11
N ILE A 262 19.61 17.07 -14.02
CA ILE A 262 20.42 17.94 -14.90
C ILE A 262 21.84 18.08 -14.35
N THR A 263 22.84 17.71 -15.14
CA THR A 263 24.25 17.70 -14.72
C THR A 263 24.92 19.05 -14.93
N GLU A 264 25.97 19.33 -14.17
CA GLU A 264 26.75 20.56 -14.26
C GLU A 264 27.22 20.86 -15.70
N GLY A 265 27.08 22.12 -16.11
CA GLY A 265 27.42 22.61 -17.44
C GLY A 265 26.33 22.39 -18.50
N ASN A 266 25.32 21.57 -18.22
CA ASN A 266 24.22 21.30 -19.16
C ASN A 266 23.06 22.29 -19.02
N GLU A 267 22.29 22.42 -20.10
CA GLU A 267 21.13 23.30 -20.20
C GLU A 267 19.88 22.51 -20.58
N LEU A 268 18.75 22.84 -19.95
CA LEU A 268 17.40 22.49 -20.36
C LEU A 268 16.77 23.71 -21.04
N SER A 269 16.46 23.60 -22.32
CA SER A 269 15.63 24.59 -23.03
C SER A 269 14.19 24.10 -23.05
N PHE A 270 13.22 24.94 -22.67
CA PHE A 270 11.80 24.56 -22.71
C PHE A 270 10.89 25.70 -23.17
N VAL A 271 9.78 25.34 -23.80
CA VAL A 271 8.70 26.22 -24.24
C VAL A 271 7.40 25.69 -23.65
N SER A 272 6.70 26.51 -22.88
CA SER A 272 5.35 26.16 -22.40
C SER A 272 4.37 26.23 -23.56
N LEU A 273 3.58 25.17 -23.76
CA LEU A 273 2.48 25.12 -24.74
C LEU A 273 1.11 25.31 -24.08
N GLY A 274 1.10 25.70 -22.80
CA GLY A 274 -0.10 25.90 -22.00
C GLY A 274 -0.71 24.61 -21.46
N ALA A 275 -1.88 24.77 -20.83
CA ALA A 275 -2.65 23.66 -20.30
C ALA A 275 -4.10 23.68 -20.78
N GLU A 276 -4.69 22.49 -20.80
CA GLU A 276 -6.08 22.25 -21.16
C GLU A 276 -6.74 21.44 -20.03
N LEU A 277 -7.99 21.75 -19.73
CA LEU A 277 -8.83 20.82 -18.99
C LEU A 277 -9.32 19.74 -19.95
N VAL A 278 -9.31 18.50 -19.50
CA VAL A 278 -9.70 17.34 -20.31
C VAL A 278 -10.63 16.43 -19.51
N ASP A 279 -11.43 15.65 -20.21
CA ASP A 279 -12.24 14.60 -19.62
C ASP A 279 -11.47 13.29 -19.78
N TYR A 280 -10.85 12.85 -18.68
CA TYR A 280 -10.01 11.66 -18.65
C TYR A 280 -10.76 10.48 -18.00
N GLN A 281 -11.03 9.45 -18.80
CA GLN A 281 -11.60 8.19 -18.33
C GLN A 281 -10.50 7.14 -18.27
N SER A 282 -10.31 6.56 -17.09
CA SER A 282 -9.36 5.48 -16.86
C SER A 282 -9.98 4.39 -16.02
N LEU A 283 -9.51 3.16 -16.23
CA LEU A 283 -9.80 2.03 -15.35
C LEU A 283 -8.93 2.03 -14.09
N GLY A 284 -7.92 2.90 -13.99
CA GLY A 284 -7.08 3.01 -12.80
C GLY A 284 -6.02 1.90 -12.65
N LEU A 285 -5.67 1.21 -13.74
CA LEU A 285 -4.66 0.13 -13.78
C LEU A 285 -3.21 0.67 -13.75
N THR A 286 -2.89 1.51 -12.76
CA THR A 286 -1.66 2.32 -12.69
C THR A 286 -0.43 1.65 -12.06
N SER A 287 -0.61 0.44 -11.50
CA SER A 287 0.45 -0.38 -10.90
C SER A 287 0.21 -1.86 -11.21
N ASP A 288 1.21 -2.72 -10.94
CA ASP A 288 1.11 -4.14 -11.28
C ASP A 288 -0.15 -4.81 -10.71
N VAL A 289 -0.94 -5.47 -11.56
CA VAL A 289 -2.04 -6.34 -11.10
C VAL A 289 -1.45 -7.65 -10.59
N GLY A 290 -1.48 -7.85 -9.27
CA GLY A 290 -0.88 -9.00 -8.62
C GLY A 290 -1.73 -10.27 -8.69
N ASN A 291 -3.05 -10.11 -8.69
CA ASN A 291 -4.01 -11.20 -8.75
C ASN A 291 -5.27 -10.77 -9.52
N LEU A 292 -5.95 -11.72 -10.15
CA LEU A 292 -7.33 -11.56 -10.61
C LEU A 292 -8.22 -12.45 -9.75
N VAL A 293 -9.13 -11.87 -8.99
CA VAL A 293 -10.13 -12.62 -8.22
C VAL A 293 -11.37 -12.77 -9.07
N LEU A 294 -11.68 -14.01 -9.45
CA LEU A 294 -12.71 -14.35 -10.43
C LEU A 294 -13.80 -15.18 -9.77
N ILE A 295 -15.04 -15.00 -10.20
CA ILE A 295 -16.13 -15.95 -9.96
C ILE A 295 -16.69 -16.33 -11.33
N THR A 296 -16.72 -17.63 -11.64
CA THR A 296 -17.32 -18.12 -12.89
C THR A 296 -18.83 -17.96 -12.83
N LYS A 297 -19.47 -17.55 -13.93
CA LYS A 297 -20.93 -17.43 -13.98
C LYS A 297 -21.62 -18.72 -13.55
N GLY A 298 -22.62 -18.58 -12.68
CA GLY A 298 -23.36 -19.71 -12.12
C GLY A 298 -22.64 -20.46 -10.99
N GLN A 299 -21.45 -20.03 -10.60
CA GLN A 299 -20.70 -20.56 -9.45
C GLN A 299 -20.63 -19.51 -8.33
N SER A 300 -20.35 -19.97 -7.11
CA SER A 300 -20.10 -19.10 -5.95
C SER A 300 -18.64 -19.11 -5.49
N GLU A 301 -17.85 -20.09 -5.94
CA GLU A 301 -16.45 -20.22 -5.57
C GLU A 301 -15.60 -19.16 -6.26
N LYS A 302 -14.74 -18.51 -5.48
CA LYS A 302 -13.71 -17.60 -5.98
C LYS A 302 -12.51 -18.41 -6.44
N ILE A 303 -11.96 -18.03 -7.59
CA ILE A 303 -10.71 -18.59 -8.13
C ILE A 303 -9.73 -17.46 -8.45
N ALA A 304 -8.44 -17.76 -8.40
CA ALA A 304 -7.40 -16.83 -8.86
C ALA A 304 -7.13 -17.02 -10.35
N GLY A 305 -7.05 -15.93 -11.10
CA GLY A 305 -6.44 -15.93 -12.43
C GLY A 305 -4.97 -16.32 -12.36
N TRP A 306 -4.41 -16.77 -13.49
CA TRP A 306 -3.03 -17.23 -13.56
C TRP A 306 -2.11 -16.14 -14.12
N LYS A 307 -1.24 -15.56 -13.25
CA LYS A 307 -0.35 -14.47 -13.69
C LYS A 307 0.70 -15.01 -14.66
N ARG A 308 0.80 -14.35 -15.81
CA ARG A 308 1.80 -14.52 -16.86
C ARG A 308 2.69 -13.28 -16.93
N TRP A 309 3.86 -13.42 -17.55
CA TRP A 309 4.89 -12.38 -17.61
C TRP A 309 5.01 -11.70 -18.97
N ASN A 310 4.26 -12.18 -19.96
CA ASN A 310 4.16 -11.59 -21.29
C ASN A 310 2.90 -12.09 -22.00
N ARG A 311 2.46 -11.35 -23.03
CA ARG A 311 1.27 -11.65 -23.85
C ARG A 311 1.33 -13.02 -24.53
N VAL A 312 2.49 -13.44 -25.04
CA VAL A 312 2.67 -14.71 -25.77
C VAL A 312 2.41 -15.94 -24.87
N SER A 313 2.55 -15.78 -23.56
CA SER A 313 2.30 -16.84 -22.59
C SER A 313 0.84 -16.97 -22.12
N LEU A 314 -0.07 -16.12 -22.62
CA LEU A 314 -1.51 -16.23 -22.40
C LEU A 314 -2.08 -17.35 -23.27
N LYS A 315 -2.37 -18.51 -22.69
CA LYS A 315 -2.71 -19.74 -23.44
C LYS A 315 -3.94 -20.47 -22.93
N ARG A 316 -4.40 -20.18 -21.71
CA ARG A 316 -5.47 -20.92 -21.03
C ARG A 316 -6.46 -19.97 -20.38
N GLN A 317 -7.72 -20.37 -20.27
CA GLN A 317 -8.78 -19.62 -19.60
C GLN A 317 -8.30 -19.09 -18.23
N GLY A 318 -8.37 -17.76 -18.05
CA GLY A 318 -7.96 -17.11 -16.81
C GLY A 318 -6.46 -16.79 -16.70
N ASP A 319 -5.62 -17.13 -17.69
CA ASP A 319 -4.29 -16.54 -17.82
C ASP A 319 -4.41 -15.02 -17.98
N PHE A 320 -3.57 -14.26 -17.27
CA PHE A 320 -3.55 -12.81 -17.39
C PHE A 320 -2.15 -12.21 -17.35
N PHE A 321 -1.98 -11.07 -17.98
CA PHE A 321 -0.76 -10.27 -17.98
C PHE A 321 -1.13 -8.80 -17.91
N HIS A 322 -0.56 -8.07 -16.96
CA HIS A 322 -0.67 -6.62 -16.90
C HIS A 322 0.59 -6.03 -17.51
N ASP A 323 0.42 -5.24 -18.57
CA ASP A 323 1.51 -4.59 -19.25
C ASP A 323 1.74 -3.19 -18.66
N PRO A 324 2.86 -2.95 -17.96
CA PRO A 324 3.11 -1.65 -17.35
C PRO A 324 3.39 -0.54 -18.38
N SER A 325 3.71 -0.89 -19.64
CA SER A 325 4.04 0.09 -20.68
C SER A 325 2.81 0.80 -21.21
N ASP A 326 1.71 0.07 -21.40
CA ASP A 326 0.43 0.61 -21.88
C ASP A 326 -0.68 0.62 -20.81
N ARG A 327 -0.38 0.11 -19.61
CA ARG A 327 -1.25 0.02 -18.43
C ARG A 327 -2.50 -0.83 -18.63
N ARG A 328 -2.53 -1.71 -19.64
CA ARG A 328 -3.67 -2.58 -19.89
C ARG A 328 -3.49 -3.97 -19.30
N LEU A 329 -4.60 -4.55 -18.91
CA LEU A 329 -4.67 -5.95 -18.52
C LEU A 329 -5.09 -6.76 -19.75
N TYR A 330 -4.32 -7.80 -20.06
CA TYR A 330 -4.59 -8.78 -21.09
C TYR A 330 -4.98 -10.09 -20.43
N VAL A 331 -6.04 -10.74 -20.92
CA VAL A 331 -6.50 -12.04 -20.43
C VAL A 331 -6.75 -12.98 -21.60
N TYR A 332 -6.47 -14.26 -21.38
CA TYR A 332 -7.01 -15.30 -22.25
C TYR A 332 -8.42 -15.66 -21.78
N SER A 333 -9.40 -15.51 -22.68
CA SER A 333 -10.78 -15.92 -22.46
C SER A 333 -11.44 -16.38 -23.76
N GLU A 334 -12.01 -17.58 -23.75
CA GLU A 334 -12.65 -18.19 -24.94
C GLU A 334 -13.91 -17.44 -25.40
N GLN A 335 -14.56 -16.75 -24.47
CA GLN A 335 -15.65 -15.83 -24.73
C GLN A 335 -15.31 -14.46 -24.14
N HIS A 336 -16.18 -13.48 -24.36
CA HIS A 336 -16.06 -12.20 -23.67
C HIS A 336 -15.88 -12.43 -22.16
N PRO A 337 -14.95 -11.75 -21.45
CA PRO A 337 -14.65 -12.05 -20.06
C PRO A 337 -15.88 -11.99 -19.14
N VAL A 338 -16.73 -10.98 -19.30
CA VAL A 338 -18.00 -10.88 -18.54
C VAL A 338 -19.09 -11.85 -18.97
N ASP A 339 -18.86 -12.67 -19.99
CA ASP A 339 -19.72 -13.81 -20.34
C ASP A 339 -19.27 -15.09 -19.65
N VAL A 340 -17.99 -15.19 -19.27
CA VAL A 340 -17.43 -16.32 -18.51
C VAL A 340 -17.54 -16.07 -17.00
N TYR A 341 -17.24 -14.86 -16.54
CA TYR A 341 -17.12 -14.53 -15.12
C TYR A 341 -18.22 -13.54 -14.68
N SER A 342 -18.79 -13.77 -13.50
CA SER A 342 -19.71 -12.85 -12.80
C SER A 342 -19.00 -11.90 -11.83
N GLN A 343 -17.70 -12.12 -11.58
CA GLN A 343 -16.85 -11.20 -10.85
C GLN A 343 -15.46 -11.20 -11.49
N ILE A 344 -14.89 -10.02 -11.72
CA ILE A 344 -13.51 -9.85 -12.20
C ILE A 344 -12.86 -8.69 -11.44
N GLU A 345 -12.13 -9.00 -10.37
CA GLU A 345 -11.44 -8.01 -9.54
C GLU A 345 -9.93 -8.04 -9.81
N ALA A 346 -9.39 -6.97 -10.38
CA ALA A 346 -7.96 -6.82 -10.64
C ALA A 346 -7.24 -6.21 -9.43
N ALA A 347 -6.64 -7.07 -8.59
CA ALA A 347 -5.97 -6.67 -7.35
C ALA A 347 -4.64 -5.96 -7.63
N MET A 348 -4.58 -4.65 -7.37
CA MET A 348 -3.46 -3.78 -7.71
C MET A 348 -2.34 -3.83 -6.66
N LYS A 349 -1.10 -3.59 -7.08
CA LYS A 349 0.07 -3.42 -6.18
C LYS A 349 -0.09 -2.16 -5.34
N ARG A 350 -0.86 -2.24 -4.24
CA ARG A 350 -1.13 -1.11 -3.33
C ARG A 350 -1.55 -1.59 -1.94
N VAL A 351 -0.81 -1.16 -0.92
CA VAL A 351 -1.18 -1.45 0.49
C VAL A 351 -2.49 -0.77 0.85
N ILE A 352 -3.40 -1.47 1.53
CA ILE A 352 -4.73 -0.94 1.90
C ILE A 352 -4.64 -0.10 3.17
N VAL A 353 -4.16 -0.66 4.28
CA VAL A 353 -4.04 0.04 5.58
C VAL A 353 -2.58 0.34 5.90
N ARG A 354 -2.25 1.61 6.10
CA ARG A 354 -0.88 2.06 6.42
C ARG A 354 -0.82 2.65 7.82
N PHE A 355 -0.11 1.98 8.72
CA PHE A 355 0.24 2.52 10.03
C PHE A 355 1.42 3.50 9.94
N GLY A 356 2.37 3.29 9.02
CA GLY A 356 3.60 4.10 9.00
C GLY A 356 4.30 4.05 10.37
N LYS A 357 4.64 5.21 10.93
CA LYS A 357 5.28 5.40 12.25
C LYS A 357 4.29 5.85 13.36
N THR A 358 3.01 5.55 13.22
CA THR A 358 1.98 6.04 14.17
C THR A 358 2.10 5.41 15.56
N ALA A 359 1.51 6.08 16.55
CA ALA A 359 1.30 5.54 17.89
C ALA A 359 -0.20 5.49 18.24
N HIS A 360 -0.66 4.49 18.98
CA HIS A 360 -2.06 4.43 19.48
C HIS A 360 -3.12 4.54 18.38
N ALA A 361 -3.01 3.70 17.34
CA ALA A 361 -3.99 3.58 16.27
C ALA A 361 -4.70 2.23 16.35
N ILE A 362 -6.03 2.22 16.20
CA ILE A 362 -6.85 1.00 16.21
C ILE A 362 -7.57 0.86 14.87
N VAL A 363 -7.51 -0.33 14.27
CA VAL A 363 -8.33 -0.72 13.12
C VAL A 363 -9.19 -1.90 13.54
N ASP A 364 -10.52 -1.74 13.47
CA ASP A 364 -11.48 -2.64 14.09
C ASP A 364 -12.69 -2.93 13.18
N GLY A 365 -12.91 -4.19 12.81
CA GLY A 365 -14.17 -4.58 12.17
C GLY A 365 -14.29 -4.19 10.69
N LEU A 366 -13.18 -4.22 9.95
CA LEU A 366 -13.15 -3.91 8.50
C LEU A 366 -12.84 -5.16 7.66
N THR A 367 -13.34 -5.21 6.43
CA THR A 367 -12.82 -6.14 5.40
C THR A 367 -11.70 -5.44 4.63
N ILE A 368 -10.53 -6.06 4.56
CA ILE A 368 -9.33 -5.59 3.87
C ILE A 368 -9.01 -6.63 2.80
N ALA A 369 -9.33 -6.34 1.54
CA ALA A 369 -9.31 -7.38 0.52
C ALA A 369 -8.83 -6.92 -0.86
N TYR A 370 -8.50 -7.89 -1.71
CA TYR A 370 -8.22 -7.69 -3.14
C TYR A 370 -7.12 -6.67 -3.40
N THR A 371 -5.98 -6.85 -2.75
CA THR A 371 -4.75 -6.12 -3.08
C THR A 371 -3.71 -7.09 -3.63
N GLY A 372 -2.89 -6.65 -4.58
CA GLY A 372 -1.70 -7.35 -5.02
C GLY A 372 -0.49 -7.16 -4.09
N ALA A 373 -0.56 -6.21 -3.15
CA ALA A 373 0.48 -5.92 -2.16
C ALA A 373 0.09 -6.45 -0.76
N HIS A 374 0.31 -5.67 0.31
CA HIS A 374 -0.06 -6.06 1.69
C HIS A 374 -1.45 -5.56 2.07
N GLY A 375 -2.15 -6.31 2.94
CA GLY A 375 -3.40 -5.84 3.55
C GLY A 375 -3.15 -4.63 4.46
N ALA A 376 -2.32 -4.82 5.48
CA ALA A 376 -1.85 -3.75 6.35
C ALA A 376 -0.32 -3.76 6.51
N ASN A 377 0.28 -2.58 6.69
CA ASN A 377 1.70 -2.50 7.03
C ASN A 377 2.05 -1.38 8.04
N GLY A 378 3.18 -1.54 8.73
CA GLY A 378 3.76 -0.55 9.63
C GLY A 378 5.28 -0.68 9.77
N ASN A 379 5.95 0.44 10.08
CA ASN A 379 7.37 0.50 10.36
C ASN A 379 7.59 1.54 11.46
N GLY A 380 8.12 1.13 12.62
CA GLY A 380 8.29 2.03 13.75
C GLY A 380 6.96 2.45 14.42
N CYS A 381 5.86 1.72 14.20
CA CYS A 381 4.58 2.01 14.85
C CYS A 381 4.51 1.39 16.25
N ARG A 382 3.74 2.02 17.15
CA ARG A 382 3.65 1.58 18.55
C ARG A 382 2.25 1.63 19.15
N HIS A 383 1.98 0.75 20.11
CA HIS A 383 0.71 0.72 20.86
C HIS A 383 -0.54 0.64 19.97
N GLY A 384 -0.43 -0.02 18.82
CA GLY A 384 -1.53 -0.13 17.86
C GLY A 384 -2.22 -1.49 17.88
N THR A 385 -3.46 -1.53 17.39
CA THR A 385 -4.28 -2.74 17.33
C THR A 385 -4.91 -2.92 15.96
N ILE A 386 -4.88 -4.15 15.45
CA ILE A 386 -5.73 -4.60 14.33
C ILE A 386 -6.60 -5.73 14.85
N ARG A 387 -7.93 -5.56 14.85
CA ARG A 387 -8.83 -6.58 15.36
C ARG A 387 -10.13 -6.73 14.62
N ASN A 388 -10.77 -7.89 14.76
CA ASN A 388 -12.06 -8.20 14.14
C ASN A 388 -12.11 -7.97 12.63
N CYS A 389 -10.96 -7.97 11.93
CA CYS A 389 -10.88 -7.67 10.50
C CYS A 389 -10.87 -8.96 9.67
N ASP A 390 -11.37 -8.87 8.44
CA ASP A 390 -11.25 -9.94 7.43
C ASP A 390 -10.20 -9.52 6.41
N LEU A 391 -9.05 -10.20 6.40
CA LEU A 391 -7.94 -9.97 5.46
C LEU A 391 -7.93 -11.09 4.43
N VAL A 392 -8.47 -10.83 3.23
CA VAL A 392 -8.78 -11.91 2.28
C VAL A 392 -8.31 -11.61 0.84
N TRP A 393 -7.77 -12.64 0.17
CA TRP A 393 -7.36 -12.57 -1.24
C TRP A 393 -6.32 -11.47 -1.52
N ILE A 394 -5.17 -11.61 -0.86
CA ILE A 394 -4.11 -10.59 -0.81
C ILE A 394 -2.83 -11.13 -1.46
N GLY A 395 -2.13 -10.24 -2.16
CA GLY A 395 -0.79 -10.43 -2.67
C GLY A 395 -0.70 -10.91 -4.11
N GLY A 396 0.52 -11.27 -4.49
CA GLY A 396 0.86 -11.75 -5.82
C GLY A 396 1.38 -10.68 -6.78
N SER A 397 1.58 -9.44 -6.35
CA SER A 397 2.26 -8.47 -7.22
C SER A 397 3.75 -8.78 -7.35
N HIS A 398 4.33 -8.34 -8.46
CA HIS A 398 5.75 -8.37 -8.73
C HIS A 398 6.50 -7.51 -7.71
N LEU A 399 7.48 -8.10 -7.01
CA LEU A 399 8.36 -7.41 -6.08
C LEU A 399 9.61 -6.91 -6.81
N TYR A 400 10.38 -7.83 -7.41
CA TYR A 400 11.55 -7.57 -8.25
C TYR A 400 11.83 -8.78 -9.14
N THR A 401 12.67 -8.62 -10.18
CA THR A 401 13.23 -9.73 -10.97
C THR A 401 14.73 -9.79 -10.75
N ARG A 402 15.27 -10.98 -10.45
CA ARG A 402 16.72 -11.21 -10.35
C ARG A 402 17.09 -12.43 -11.19
N ASN A 403 18.08 -12.30 -12.08
CA ASN A 403 18.50 -13.38 -12.99
C ASN A 403 17.31 -14.01 -13.74
N ASP A 404 16.47 -13.16 -14.34
CA ASP A 404 15.23 -13.55 -15.05
C ASP A 404 14.20 -14.33 -14.24
N ARG A 405 14.34 -14.34 -12.91
CA ARG A 405 13.40 -14.99 -11.99
C ARG A 405 12.59 -13.92 -11.25
N PRO A 406 11.30 -13.76 -11.56
CA PRO A 406 10.44 -12.81 -10.89
C PRO A 406 10.12 -13.30 -9.47
N THR A 407 10.23 -12.40 -8.51
CA THR A 407 9.76 -12.56 -7.14
C THR A 407 8.44 -11.82 -7.00
N ARG A 408 7.50 -12.42 -6.29
CA ARG A 408 6.19 -11.84 -5.96
C ARG A 408 6.03 -11.79 -4.45
N TYR A 409 5.16 -10.93 -3.96
CA TYR A 409 4.97 -10.68 -2.52
C TYR A 409 3.51 -10.36 -2.20
N GLY A 410 3.20 -10.25 -0.91
CA GLY A 410 1.96 -9.67 -0.42
C GLY A 410 1.44 -10.39 0.82
N ASN A 411 1.64 -9.73 1.97
CA ASN A 411 1.33 -10.26 3.29
C ASN A 411 -0.04 -9.77 3.76
N GLY A 412 -0.70 -10.51 4.64
CA GLY A 412 -1.91 -10.02 5.30
C GLY A 412 -1.60 -8.78 6.15
N VAL A 413 -0.77 -8.95 7.17
CA VAL A 413 -0.21 -7.86 7.98
C VAL A 413 1.31 -7.97 8.07
N GLU A 414 2.01 -6.85 7.85
CA GLU A 414 3.46 -6.74 7.95
C GLU A 414 3.89 -5.64 8.94
N PHE A 415 4.73 -5.99 9.90
CA PHE A 415 5.41 -5.01 10.76
C PHE A 415 6.93 -5.11 10.65
N TRP A 416 7.54 -3.99 10.28
CA TRP A 416 9.00 -3.84 10.13
C TRP A 416 9.71 -3.55 11.47
N ASP A 417 11.04 -3.52 11.44
CA ASP A 417 11.86 -3.12 12.58
C ASP A 417 11.44 -1.76 13.17
N GLY A 418 11.58 -1.62 14.49
CA GLY A 418 11.15 -0.46 15.26
C GLY A 418 9.71 -0.53 15.79
N CYS A 419 8.92 -1.54 15.42
CA CYS A 419 7.56 -1.68 15.95
C CYS A 419 7.56 -2.20 17.40
N GLU A 420 6.70 -1.64 18.25
CA GLU A 420 6.54 -2.11 19.63
C GLU A 420 5.09 -2.09 20.13
N ASN A 421 4.75 -2.97 21.08
CA ASN A 421 3.45 -2.96 21.75
C ASN A 421 2.27 -3.05 20.75
N MET A 422 2.42 -3.82 19.68
CA MET A 422 1.37 -4.00 18.68
C MET A 422 0.58 -5.28 18.98
N THR A 423 -0.73 -5.22 18.80
CA THR A 423 -1.63 -6.38 18.93
C THR A 423 -2.40 -6.62 17.64
N VAL A 424 -2.39 -7.85 17.15
CA VAL A 424 -3.23 -8.30 16.04
C VAL A 424 -4.06 -9.47 16.53
N GLU A 425 -5.36 -9.27 16.67
CA GLU A 425 -6.24 -10.21 17.36
C GLU A 425 -7.61 -10.43 16.71
N ASP A 426 -8.16 -11.63 16.87
CA ASP A 426 -9.53 -11.95 16.46
C ASP A 426 -9.81 -11.64 14.97
N ASN A 427 -8.77 -11.72 14.13
CA ASN A 427 -8.89 -11.48 12.70
C ASN A 427 -9.03 -12.80 11.92
N TYR A 428 -9.65 -12.71 10.75
CA TYR A 428 -9.71 -13.80 9.79
C TYR A 428 -8.80 -13.52 8.59
N PHE A 429 -7.87 -14.43 8.31
CA PHE A 429 -6.97 -14.36 7.16
C PHE A 429 -7.31 -15.48 6.18
N GLU A 430 -7.52 -15.14 4.91
CA GLU A 430 -7.87 -16.11 3.88
C GLU A 430 -7.11 -15.88 2.58
N ASN A 431 -6.56 -16.95 2.00
CA ASN A 431 -6.04 -16.90 0.63
C ASN A 431 -4.98 -15.79 0.44
N ILE A 432 -4.01 -15.74 1.36
CA ILE A 432 -2.88 -14.81 1.30
C ILE A 432 -1.74 -15.44 0.49
N TYR A 433 -1.27 -14.73 -0.54
CA TYR A 433 -0.21 -15.20 -1.44
C TYR A 433 1.08 -15.49 -0.70
N ASP A 434 1.49 -14.57 0.18
CA ASP A 434 2.71 -14.68 0.95
C ASP A 434 2.45 -15.22 2.36
N THR A 435 2.64 -14.41 3.39
CA THR A 435 2.33 -14.81 4.77
C THR A 435 1.13 -14.05 5.31
N ALA A 436 0.28 -14.70 6.11
CA ALA A 436 -0.83 -14.03 6.77
C ALA A 436 -0.31 -12.93 7.71
N MET A 437 0.70 -13.23 8.52
CA MET A 437 1.26 -12.31 9.51
C MET A 437 2.79 -12.39 9.49
N THR A 438 3.46 -11.24 9.62
CA THR A 438 4.93 -11.23 9.65
C THR A 438 5.53 -10.08 10.44
N ASN A 439 6.66 -10.40 11.07
CA ASN A 439 7.62 -9.41 11.54
C ASN A 439 8.90 -9.48 10.71
N GLN A 440 9.29 -8.36 10.12
CA GLN A 440 10.46 -8.26 9.27
C GLN A 440 11.41 -7.14 9.71
N GLY A 441 12.68 -7.18 9.31
CA GLY A 441 13.61 -6.12 9.66
C GLY A 441 14.98 -6.24 9.03
N ARG A 442 15.54 -5.08 8.65
CA ARG A 442 16.92 -4.95 8.14
C ARG A 442 17.76 -3.91 8.89
N GLY A 443 17.11 -3.04 9.65
CA GLY A 443 17.78 -2.06 10.51
C GLY A 443 18.38 -2.70 11.77
N ASP A 444 19.04 -1.87 12.57
CA ASP A 444 19.60 -2.18 13.89
C ASP A 444 18.62 -1.89 15.05
N GLY A 445 17.35 -1.63 14.71
CA GLY A 445 16.29 -1.33 15.66
C GLY A 445 15.85 -2.52 16.52
N SER A 446 14.64 -2.42 17.08
CA SER A 446 14.07 -3.48 17.91
C SER A 446 12.63 -3.78 17.55
N VAL A 447 12.21 -5.02 17.77
CA VAL A 447 10.81 -5.43 17.81
C VAL A 447 10.49 -5.87 19.22
N ARG A 448 9.51 -5.22 19.87
CA ARG A 448 9.19 -5.47 21.29
C ARG A 448 7.71 -5.67 21.53
N ASN A 449 7.35 -6.62 22.39
CA ASN A 449 5.97 -6.80 22.88
C ASN A 449 4.94 -6.89 21.75
N MET A 450 5.24 -7.71 20.74
CA MET A 450 4.33 -7.94 19.62
C MET A 450 3.44 -9.14 19.94
N VAL A 451 2.13 -8.97 19.81
CA VAL A 451 1.14 -10.00 20.12
C VAL A 451 0.30 -10.31 18.90
N TRP A 452 0.39 -11.55 18.43
CA TRP A 452 -0.46 -12.12 17.38
C TRP A 452 -1.33 -13.19 18.02
N ARG A 453 -2.61 -12.90 18.30
CA ARG A 453 -3.44 -13.80 19.09
C ARG A 453 -4.83 -14.07 18.56
N ASN A 454 -5.37 -15.27 18.79
CA ASN A 454 -6.76 -15.62 18.49
C ASN A 454 -7.18 -15.35 17.04
N ASN A 455 -6.22 -15.32 16.10
CA ASN A 455 -6.53 -15.14 14.70
C ASN A 455 -6.83 -16.50 14.06
N LYS A 456 -7.72 -16.51 13.07
CA LYS A 456 -7.98 -17.66 12.22
C LYS A 456 -7.33 -17.45 10.87
N ILE A 457 -6.50 -18.39 10.46
CA ILE A 457 -5.73 -18.35 9.21
C ILE A 457 -6.14 -19.53 8.37
N PHE A 458 -6.57 -19.29 7.14
CA PHE A 458 -7.05 -20.32 6.24
C PHE A 458 -6.40 -20.18 4.85
N ARG A 459 -5.77 -21.25 4.36
CA ARG A 459 -5.24 -21.32 2.98
C ARG A 459 -4.28 -20.19 2.61
N CYS A 460 -3.41 -19.80 3.54
CA CYS A 460 -2.29 -18.89 3.26
C CYS A 460 -1.06 -19.71 2.86
N GLU A 461 -0.07 -19.16 2.15
CA GLU A 461 1.17 -19.92 1.96
C GLU A 461 1.86 -20.12 3.32
N GLN A 462 2.06 -19.03 4.06
CA GLN A 462 2.51 -19.08 5.44
C GLN A 462 1.47 -18.52 6.41
N ALA A 463 1.36 -19.12 7.60
CA ALA A 463 0.53 -18.53 8.66
C ALA A 463 1.27 -17.41 9.39
N TYR A 464 2.55 -17.65 9.71
CA TYR A 464 3.39 -16.67 10.35
C TYR A 464 4.84 -16.77 9.88
N GLU A 465 5.44 -15.62 9.61
CA GLU A 465 6.82 -15.50 9.15
C GLU A 465 7.61 -14.55 10.05
N ILE A 466 8.88 -14.89 10.29
CA ILE A 466 9.89 -13.93 10.76
C ILE A 466 11.06 -13.83 9.79
N TRP A 467 11.50 -12.60 9.52
CA TRP A 467 12.69 -12.31 8.73
C TRP A 467 13.48 -11.13 9.31
N PHE A 468 14.61 -11.40 9.95
CA PHE A 468 15.48 -10.37 10.51
C PHE A 468 16.91 -10.55 9.98
N SER A 469 17.38 -9.59 9.19
CA SER A 469 18.65 -9.74 8.46
C SER A 469 19.86 -9.12 9.12
N ASN A 470 19.68 -8.33 10.18
CA ASN A 470 20.73 -7.60 10.88
C ASN A 470 21.04 -8.22 12.26
N PRO A 471 22.31 -8.53 12.57
CA PRO A 471 22.69 -9.12 13.85
C PRO A 471 22.59 -8.19 15.06
N GLU A 472 22.58 -6.87 14.86
CA GLU A 472 22.47 -5.89 15.95
C GLU A 472 21.02 -5.63 16.39
N MET A 473 20.06 -6.08 15.59
CA MET A 473 18.64 -5.99 15.91
C MET A 473 18.28 -6.83 17.14
N HIS A 474 17.33 -6.36 17.95
CA HIS A 474 16.82 -7.08 19.12
C HIS A 474 15.35 -7.44 18.98
N VAL A 475 14.99 -8.67 19.34
CA VAL A 475 13.59 -9.14 19.37
C VAL A 475 13.27 -9.65 20.76
N ASP A 476 12.29 -9.01 21.39
CA ASP A 476 11.86 -9.29 22.75
C ASP A 476 10.34 -9.30 22.88
N GLY A 477 9.79 -10.20 23.71
CA GLY A 477 8.36 -10.23 23.97
C GLY A 477 7.47 -10.47 22.74
N LEU A 478 7.94 -11.17 21.70
CA LEU A 478 7.11 -11.57 20.57
C LEU A 478 6.31 -12.82 20.93
N SER A 479 4.98 -12.77 20.78
CA SER A 479 4.08 -13.88 21.08
C SER A 479 3.11 -14.13 19.93
N PHE A 480 3.09 -15.38 19.46
CA PHE A 480 2.12 -15.92 18.53
C PHE A 480 1.31 -17.00 19.27
N THR A 481 0.08 -16.69 19.67
CA THR A 481 -0.65 -17.54 20.62
C THR A 481 -2.16 -17.65 20.40
N GLY A 482 -2.75 -18.80 20.64
CA GLY A 482 -4.20 -18.97 20.50
C GLY A 482 -4.69 -18.94 19.04
N ASN A 483 -3.79 -18.98 18.05
CA ASN A 483 -4.19 -18.87 16.65
C ASN A 483 -4.59 -20.24 16.09
N GLU A 484 -5.58 -20.24 15.20
CA GLU A 484 -6.00 -21.41 14.43
C GLU A 484 -5.48 -21.28 12.99
N CYS A 485 -4.44 -22.04 12.66
CA CYS A 485 -3.81 -22.05 11.35
C CYS A 485 -4.24 -23.29 10.58
N ILE A 486 -4.94 -23.11 9.46
CA ILE A 486 -5.53 -24.20 8.69
C ILE A 486 -5.03 -24.15 7.25
N ASP A 487 -4.61 -25.31 6.73
CA ASP A 487 -4.37 -25.53 5.30
C ASP A 487 -3.26 -24.62 4.71
N SER A 488 -2.16 -24.42 5.46
CA SER A 488 -1.01 -23.67 4.95
C SER A 488 -0.43 -24.33 3.68
N GLY A 489 -0.29 -23.56 2.60
CA GLY A 489 0.12 -24.06 1.28
C GLY A 489 -0.99 -24.65 0.41
N TYR A 490 -2.25 -24.62 0.85
CA TYR A 490 -3.38 -25.06 0.01
C TYR A 490 -4.14 -23.91 -0.65
N GLY A 491 -3.69 -22.66 -0.46
CA GLY A 491 -4.21 -21.50 -1.15
C GLY A 491 -3.76 -21.37 -2.60
N TRP A 492 -4.38 -20.43 -3.31
CA TRP A 492 -4.05 -20.12 -4.71
C TRP A 492 -2.60 -19.66 -4.92
N GLY A 493 -1.98 -19.05 -3.89
CA GLY A 493 -0.60 -18.60 -3.95
C GLY A 493 0.37 -19.76 -4.19
N HIS A 494 0.17 -20.88 -3.50
CA HIS A 494 1.06 -22.03 -3.55
C HIS A 494 1.29 -22.56 -4.97
N VAL A 495 0.22 -22.67 -5.76
CA VAL A 495 0.32 -23.22 -7.12
C VAL A 495 1.07 -22.28 -8.08
N GLN A 496 1.07 -20.97 -7.81
CA GLN A 496 1.72 -19.97 -8.67
C GLN A 496 3.10 -19.50 -8.18
N ARG A 497 3.44 -19.73 -6.91
CA ARG A 497 4.73 -19.33 -6.35
C ARG A 497 5.89 -20.11 -6.96
N PRO A 498 7.01 -19.44 -7.32
CA PRO A 498 8.23 -20.14 -7.72
C PRO A 498 8.93 -20.79 -6.51
N ASN A 499 8.85 -20.16 -5.34
CA ASN A 499 9.37 -20.64 -4.06
C ASN A 499 8.20 -21.09 -3.16
N LYS A 500 7.86 -22.37 -3.25
CA LYS A 500 6.80 -23.01 -2.47
C LYS A 500 7.33 -23.41 -1.10
N ASN A 501 6.72 -22.85 -0.06
CA ASN A 501 7.06 -23.05 1.34
C ASN A 501 5.77 -23.05 2.17
N GLY A 502 4.82 -23.90 1.80
CA GLY A 502 3.51 -24.04 2.44
C GLY A 502 3.63 -24.58 3.86
N CYS A 503 3.72 -23.69 4.85
CA CYS A 503 3.97 -24.04 6.25
C CYS A 503 3.30 -23.08 7.24
N HIS A 504 3.12 -23.48 8.49
CA HIS A 504 2.52 -22.56 9.47
C HIS A 504 3.55 -21.57 9.99
N LEU A 505 4.67 -22.05 10.55
CA LEU A 505 5.73 -21.20 11.08
C LEU A 505 6.94 -21.20 10.16
N LEU A 506 7.31 -20.02 9.67
CA LEU A 506 8.46 -19.81 8.79
C LEU A 506 9.47 -18.84 9.41
N ALA A 507 10.75 -19.21 9.41
CA ALA A 507 11.84 -18.29 9.70
C ALA A 507 12.90 -18.36 8.60
N TYR A 508 12.94 -17.39 7.70
CA TYR A 508 13.94 -17.36 6.63
C TYR A 508 15.32 -17.01 7.20
N LYS A 509 15.55 -15.72 7.48
CA LYS A 509 16.77 -15.22 8.10
C LYS A 509 16.45 -14.77 9.51
N LEU A 510 17.25 -15.22 10.47
CA LEU A 510 17.09 -14.88 11.87
C LEU A 510 18.47 -14.51 12.42
N ALA A 511 18.99 -13.34 12.02
CA ALA A 511 20.31 -12.88 12.44
C ALA A 511 20.30 -12.14 13.79
N CYS A 512 19.15 -11.59 14.19
CA CYS A 512 18.98 -10.74 15.36
C CYS A 512 19.30 -11.42 16.71
N LYS A 513 19.47 -10.61 17.75
CA LYS A 513 19.52 -11.05 19.15
C LYS A 513 18.10 -11.38 19.61
N ILE A 514 17.90 -12.59 20.13
CA ILE A 514 16.60 -13.10 20.56
C ILE A 514 16.62 -13.17 22.09
N THR A 515 15.70 -12.47 22.74
CA THR A 515 15.48 -12.58 24.19
C THR A 515 14.08 -13.09 24.53
N GLY A 516 13.13 -13.02 23.59
CA GLY A 516 11.80 -13.58 23.80
C GLY A 516 10.99 -13.71 22.52
N ILE A 517 10.90 -14.93 21.99
CA ILE A 517 9.96 -15.33 20.93
C ILE A 517 9.22 -16.58 21.43
N ARG A 518 7.88 -16.52 21.43
CA ARG A 518 7.01 -17.60 21.93
C ARG A 518 5.92 -17.95 20.92
N TYR A 519 5.78 -19.23 20.61
CA TYR A 519 4.73 -19.83 19.80
C TYR A 519 3.96 -20.85 20.65
N GLU A 520 2.82 -20.44 21.23
CA GLU A 520 2.16 -21.23 22.28
C GLU A 520 0.64 -21.28 22.12
N HIS A 521 0.00 -22.38 22.49
CA HIS A 521 -1.47 -22.51 22.48
C HIS A 521 -2.09 -22.34 21.09
N ASN A 522 -1.36 -22.66 20.01
CA ASN A 522 -1.89 -22.59 18.65
C ASN A 522 -2.41 -23.95 18.19
N ILE A 523 -3.35 -23.92 17.25
CA ILE A 523 -3.78 -25.08 16.48
C ILE A 523 -3.15 -24.96 15.09
N PHE A 524 -2.32 -25.93 14.73
CA PHE A 524 -1.66 -26.04 13.44
C PHE A 524 -2.27 -27.22 12.68
N ASN A 525 -3.31 -26.94 11.91
CA ASN A 525 -4.09 -27.94 11.21
C ASN A 525 -3.75 -27.96 9.72
N ASN A 526 -3.09 -29.03 9.32
CA ASN A 526 -2.75 -29.39 7.96
C ASN A 526 -1.85 -28.36 7.26
N ALA A 527 -0.62 -28.76 6.98
CA ALA A 527 0.29 -28.01 6.15
C ALA A 527 0.74 -28.84 4.95
N ARG A 528 1.01 -28.16 3.83
CA ARG A 528 1.35 -28.84 2.58
C ARG A 528 2.79 -29.34 2.55
N ASP A 529 3.74 -28.50 2.98
CA ASP A 529 5.16 -28.82 2.89
C ASP A 529 5.79 -29.12 4.26
N ALA A 530 5.43 -28.37 5.30
CA ALA A 530 5.97 -28.50 6.65
C ALA A 530 5.06 -27.82 7.69
N GLN A 531 5.05 -28.29 8.93
CA GLN A 531 4.41 -27.61 10.04
C GLN A 531 5.26 -26.41 10.49
N ILE A 532 6.58 -26.63 10.63
CA ILE A 532 7.58 -25.62 10.98
C ILE A 532 8.74 -25.68 9.99
N TRP A 533 9.20 -24.52 9.51
CA TRP A 533 10.36 -24.42 8.64
C TRP A 533 11.27 -23.23 8.98
N PHE A 534 12.46 -23.52 9.48
CA PHE A 534 13.50 -22.52 9.75
C PHE A 534 14.65 -22.68 8.74
N PHE A 535 14.92 -21.70 7.88
CA PHE A 535 16.08 -21.70 6.96
C PHE A 535 17.39 -21.34 7.67
N ASN A 536 17.44 -21.49 8.99
CA ASN A 536 18.54 -21.17 9.88
C ASN A 536 18.56 -22.20 11.05
N PRO A 537 19.67 -22.33 11.79
CA PRO A 537 19.82 -23.39 12.79
C PRO A 537 19.22 -23.02 14.16
N ARG A 538 18.57 -21.86 14.29
CA ARG A 538 18.25 -21.23 15.58
C ARG A 538 16.87 -21.60 16.13
N LEU A 539 16.29 -22.70 15.66
CA LEU A 539 14.95 -23.14 16.10
C LEU A 539 14.90 -23.44 17.61
N ALA A 540 16.00 -23.88 18.22
CA ALA A 540 16.08 -24.13 19.67
C ALA A 540 16.17 -22.84 20.52
N GLU A 541 16.39 -21.67 19.91
CA GLU A 541 16.46 -20.38 20.62
C GLU A 541 15.09 -19.72 20.82
N VAL A 542 14.04 -20.27 20.20
CA VAL A 542 12.66 -19.81 20.37
C VAL A 542 11.87 -20.82 21.19
N ARG A 543 10.90 -20.34 21.98
CA ARG A 543 10.03 -21.22 22.77
C ARG A 543 8.80 -21.60 21.95
N ILE A 544 8.62 -22.90 21.75
CA ILE A 544 7.45 -23.47 21.08
C ILE A 544 6.90 -24.54 22.01
N ASN A 545 5.68 -24.39 22.53
CA ASN A 545 5.08 -25.39 23.42
C ASN A 545 3.56 -25.24 23.52
N HIS A 546 2.87 -26.26 24.04
CA HIS A 546 1.42 -26.27 24.22
C HIS A 546 0.64 -26.02 22.92
N ASN A 547 1.14 -26.50 21.79
CA ASN A 547 0.47 -26.41 20.49
C ASN A 547 -0.20 -27.75 20.14
N ALA A 548 -1.27 -27.70 19.36
CA ALA A 548 -1.89 -28.89 18.78
C ALA A 548 -1.56 -28.92 17.29
N TYR A 549 -0.81 -29.92 16.85
CA TYR A 549 -0.54 -30.19 15.45
C TYR A 549 -1.52 -31.25 14.95
N ILE A 550 -2.15 -31.00 13.80
CA ILE A 550 -3.03 -31.95 13.12
C ILE A 550 -2.51 -32.07 11.69
N GLN A 551 -2.27 -33.28 11.19
CA GLN A 551 -1.87 -33.47 9.79
C GLN A 551 -2.77 -34.48 9.08
N THR A 552 -3.32 -34.07 7.93
CA THR A 552 -4.07 -35.00 7.08
C THR A 552 -3.10 -35.86 6.25
N CYS A 553 -2.68 -37.00 6.80
CA CYS A 553 -1.95 -38.05 6.08
C CYS A 553 -2.15 -39.42 6.76
N PRO A 554 -1.76 -40.55 6.12
CA PRO A 554 -2.03 -41.88 6.68
C PRO A 554 -1.40 -42.13 8.06
N VAL A 555 -0.19 -41.61 8.31
CA VAL A 555 0.52 -41.75 9.59
C VAL A 555 1.24 -40.44 9.93
N PRO A 556 0.57 -39.49 10.62
CA PRO A 556 1.13 -38.17 10.95
C PRO A 556 2.47 -38.22 11.70
N ARG A 557 2.63 -39.18 12.62
CA ARG A 557 3.87 -39.31 13.43
C ARG A 557 5.12 -39.64 12.62
N ASP A 558 4.96 -40.34 11.50
CA ASP A 558 6.07 -40.69 10.61
C ASP A 558 6.36 -39.58 9.58
N ALA A 559 5.50 -38.56 9.52
CA ALA A 559 5.65 -37.47 8.57
C ALA A 559 6.79 -36.52 8.99
N LYS A 560 7.70 -36.26 8.05
CA LYS A 560 8.86 -35.38 8.24
C LYS A 560 8.50 -33.90 8.05
N LEU A 561 7.68 -33.39 8.95
CA LEU A 561 7.04 -32.06 8.83
C LEU A 561 7.80 -30.93 9.53
N PHE A 562 8.88 -31.22 10.23
CA PHE A 562 9.64 -30.24 11.00
C PHE A 562 11.01 -30.04 10.36
N ARG A 563 11.34 -28.79 10.01
CA ARG A 563 12.55 -28.46 9.24
C ARG A 563 13.32 -27.31 9.87
N TRP A 564 14.64 -27.47 10.01
CA TRP A 564 15.55 -26.36 10.24
C TRP A 564 16.90 -26.56 9.55
N LEU A 565 17.72 -25.51 9.43
CA LEU A 565 19.07 -25.68 8.88
C LEU A 565 19.91 -26.53 9.85
N GLY A 566 20.40 -27.68 9.38
CA GLY A 566 21.17 -28.63 10.19
C GLY A 566 20.54 -30.02 10.27
N VAL A 567 19.27 -30.17 9.84
CA VAL A 567 18.65 -31.49 9.61
C VAL A 567 18.56 -31.85 8.13
N ALA A 568 18.11 -33.07 7.86
CA ALA A 568 17.88 -33.57 6.52
C ALA A 568 16.87 -32.68 5.77
N LYS A 569 17.05 -32.55 4.44
CA LYS A 569 16.28 -31.62 3.61
C LYS A 569 14.78 -31.93 3.62
N GLU A 570 14.43 -33.20 3.69
CA GLU A 570 13.05 -33.67 3.78
C GLU A 570 12.38 -33.31 5.12
N GLY A 571 13.16 -32.99 6.16
CA GLY A 571 12.72 -32.73 7.52
C GLY A 571 12.91 -33.91 8.47
N VAL A 572 12.35 -33.78 9.67
CA VAL A 572 12.34 -34.81 10.71
C VAL A 572 10.93 -35.01 11.24
N THR A 573 10.71 -36.15 11.88
CA THR A 573 9.47 -36.48 12.58
C THR A 573 9.26 -35.60 13.81
N PHE A 574 8.05 -35.59 14.38
CA PHE A 574 7.74 -34.83 15.58
C PHE A 574 8.59 -35.25 16.79
N ASP A 575 8.81 -36.56 16.97
CA ASP A 575 9.60 -37.08 18.09
C ASP A 575 11.09 -36.69 17.98
N GLU A 576 11.65 -36.75 16.78
CA GLU A 576 13.02 -36.29 16.51
C GLU A 576 13.16 -34.78 16.75
N TYR A 577 12.21 -33.98 16.27
CA TYR A 577 12.16 -32.55 16.51
C TYR A 577 12.11 -32.19 17.99
N ARG A 578 11.21 -32.81 18.76
CA ARG A 578 11.07 -32.59 20.21
C ARG A 578 12.36 -32.95 20.94
N LYS A 579 12.97 -34.09 20.61
CA LYS A 579 14.24 -34.53 21.19
C LYS A 579 15.39 -33.58 20.87
N ALA A 580 15.47 -33.09 19.63
CA ALA A 580 16.58 -32.26 19.17
C ALA A 580 16.53 -30.83 19.71
N THR A 581 15.33 -30.29 19.95
CA THR A 581 15.14 -28.87 20.29
C THR A 581 14.70 -28.64 21.73
N GLY A 582 14.12 -29.64 22.39
CA GLY A 582 13.45 -29.47 23.69
C GLY A 582 12.12 -28.70 23.60
N ASN A 583 11.70 -28.28 22.42
CA ASN A 583 10.40 -27.65 22.20
C ASN A 583 9.27 -28.68 22.17
N ASP A 584 8.04 -28.21 22.32
CA ASP A 584 6.78 -28.95 22.14
C ASP A 584 6.66 -30.21 23.01
N GLN A 585 7.24 -30.21 24.20
CA GLN A 585 7.14 -31.32 25.15
C GLN A 585 5.70 -31.52 25.65
N ASP A 586 4.93 -30.43 25.74
CA ASP A 586 3.52 -30.43 26.17
C ASP A 586 2.55 -30.21 24.99
N SER A 587 2.99 -30.53 23.78
CA SER A 587 2.23 -30.39 22.54
C SER A 587 1.81 -31.76 21.99
N SER A 588 0.77 -31.79 21.16
CA SER A 588 0.27 -33.01 20.52
C SER A 588 0.47 -32.98 19.00
N LEU A 589 0.62 -34.16 18.39
CA LEU A 589 0.50 -34.35 16.94
C LEU A 589 -0.50 -35.49 16.70
N ASP A 590 -1.60 -35.13 16.05
CA ASP A 590 -2.70 -36.02 15.68
C ASP A 590 -2.80 -36.26 14.17
#